data_AF-A0AAE3M8G2-F1
#
_entry.id   AF-A0AAE3M8G2-F1
#
_cell.length_a   1.000
_cell.length_b   1.000
_cell.length_c   1.000
_cell.angle_alpha   90.00
_cell.angle_beta   90.00
_cell.angle_gamma   90.00
#
_symmetry.space_group_name_H-M   'P 1'
#
loop_
_entity.id
_entity.type
_entity.pdbx_description
1 polymer ?
#
loop_
_entity_poly.entity_id
_entity_poly.type
_entity_poly.pdbx_seq_one_letter_code
_entity_poly.pdbx_strand_id
1 'polypeptide(L)'
;MKARKTIHADLENKKSLFFELGMILSFGIVLFSMEVNFKERTSKAVLTDNVVVTEEEMIPITRQEETVAPPPPSPVKVYDVITIVENDIDIEEELEIMDTETSEDEMVEVVEDLNMEMEEEEISEAPIFMVVEEMPIFRPDICSTTEEGQRELMKYISTAIRYPIIAAENGIQGRVYVTFVVSPQGTVTNVEITRGVFPELDEEALRVVNDLPRFSPGKQRGKPVRVRYSVPINFVLQ
;
A
#
# COMPACT_ATOMS: atom_id res chain seq x y z
N MET A 1 24.79 57.73 44.67
CA MET A 1 25.87 56.90 45.27
C MET A 1 26.77 56.38 44.15
N LYS A 2 28.03 56.81 44.08
CA LYS A 2 29.01 56.29 43.11
C LYS A 2 29.73 55.10 43.73
N ALA A 3 29.61 53.92 43.13
CA ALA A 3 30.32 52.73 43.56
C ALA A 3 31.83 52.96 43.42
N ARG A 4 32.58 52.85 44.51
CA ARG A 4 34.05 52.84 44.51
C ARG A 4 34.50 51.51 43.88
N LYS A 5 34.67 51.48 42.55
CA LYS A 5 35.39 50.38 41.89
C LYS A 5 36.88 50.52 42.25
N THR A 6 37.41 49.55 42.98
CA THR A 6 38.85 49.44 43.26
C THR A 6 39.54 48.88 42.02
N ILE A 7 40.68 49.47 41.63
CA ILE A 7 41.46 49.10 40.42
C ILE A 7 41.90 47.62 40.45
N HIS A 8 42.06 47.03 41.64
CA HIS A 8 42.40 45.62 41.81
C HIS A 8 41.25 44.64 41.57
N ALA A 9 40.02 45.12 41.40
CA ALA A 9 38.84 44.30 41.14
C ALA A 9 38.35 44.42 39.68
N ASP A 10 39.16 45.00 38.78
CA ASP A 10 38.82 45.11 37.37
C ASP A 10 39.15 43.81 36.61
N LEU A 11 38.11 43.03 36.27
CA LEU A 11 38.20 41.73 35.61
C LEU A 11 38.08 41.82 34.08
N GLU A 12 37.93 43.01 33.49
CA GLU A 12 37.71 43.16 32.05
C GLU A 12 38.88 42.60 31.22
N ASN A 13 40.11 42.78 31.68
CA ASN A 13 41.32 42.26 31.02
C ASN A 13 41.45 40.73 31.07
N LYS A 14 40.66 40.04 31.93
CA LYS A 14 40.66 38.58 32.04
C LYS A 14 39.41 37.95 31.41
N LYS A 15 38.53 38.74 30.82
CA LYS A 15 37.28 38.26 30.20
C LYS A 15 37.53 37.23 29.09
N SER A 16 38.57 37.40 28.26
CA SER A 16 38.95 36.40 27.24
C SER A 16 39.35 35.08 27.88
N LEU A 17 40.12 35.15 28.97
CA LEU A 17 40.62 33.98 29.70
C LEU A 17 39.47 33.20 30.36
N PHE A 18 38.47 33.89 30.92
CA PHE A 18 37.26 33.24 31.45
C PHE A 18 36.35 32.68 30.33
N PHE A 19 36.30 33.33 29.17
CA PHE A 19 35.55 32.86 28.02
C PHE A 19 36.15 31.57 27.44
N GLU A 20 37.48 31.52 27.30
CA GLU A 20 38.22 30.33 26.87
C GLU A 20 38.08 29.17 27.85
N LEU A 21 38.21 29.42 29.16
CA LEU A 21 37.96 28.41 30.19
C LEU A 21 36.54 27.86 30.16
N GLY A 22 35.55 28.73 29.89
CA GLY A 22 34.16 28.32 29.71
C GLY A 22 33.96 27.42 28.48
N MET A 23 34.67 27.71 27.38
CA MET A 23 34.63 26.90 26.16
C MET A 23 35.26 25.52 26.36
N ILE A 24 36.38 25.45 27.10
CA ILE A 24 37.01 24.18 27.45
C ILE A 24 36.09 23.35 28.35
N LEU A 25 35.44 23.99 29.33
CA LEU A 25 34.49 23.31 30.22
C LEU A 25 33.28 22.77 29.45
N SER A 26 32.71 23.54 28.52
CA SER A 26 31.55 23.09 27.74
C SER A 26 31.90 21.93 26.82
N PHE A 27 33.06 21.98 26.14
CA PHE A 27 33.53 20.84 25.34
C PHE A 27 33.81 19.61 26.20
N GLY A 28 34.36 19.77 27.40
CA GLY A 28 34.56 18.68 28.34
C GLY A 28 33.24 17.99 28.71
N ILE A 29 32.17 18.75 28.95
CA ILE A 29 30.84 18.20 29.26
C ILE A 29 30.25 17.46 28.05
N VAL A 30 30.40 17.99 26.83
CA VAL A 30 29.92 17.33 25.60
C VAL A 30 30.66 16.02 25.34
N LEU A 31 31.99 16.02 25.45
CA LEU A 31 32.79 14.81 25.27
C LEU A 31 32.49 13.77 26.35
N PHE A 32 32.36 14.20 27.61
CA PHE A 32 31.93 13.32 28.69
C PHE A 32 30.53 12.74 28.43
N SER A 33 29.59 13.55 27.94
CA SER A 33 28.24 13.08 27.60
C SER A 33 28.22 12.06 26.44
N MET A 34 29.20 12.08 25.54
CA MET A 34 29.33 11.04 24.49
C MET A 34 29.97 9.76 25.02
N GLU A 35 30.90 9.86 25.98
CA GLU A 35 31.53 8.69 26.61
C GLU A 35 30.58 8.00 27.60
N VAL A 36 29.67 8.77 28.22
CA VAL A 36 28.51 8.22 28.92
C VAL A 36 27.62 7.57 27.88
N ASN A 37 27.92 6.30 27.61
CA ASN A 37 27.07 5.41 26.85
C ASN A 37 25.71 5.43 27.54
N PHE A 38 24.76 6.14 26.94
CA PHE A 38 23.36 6.07 27.34
C PHE A 38 22.93 4.65 27.02
N LYS A 39 23.11 3.76 27.99
CA LYS A 39 22.60 2.39 27.95
C LYS A 39 21.11 2.55 27.79
N GLU A 40 20.65 2.39 26.55
CA GLU A 40 19.23 2.30 26.25
C GLU A 40 18.67 1.31 27.27
N ARG A 41 17.86 1.81 28.20
CA ARG A 41 16.99 0.94 28.97
C ARG A 41 15.92 0.48 28.00
N THR A 42 16.32 -0.40 27.08
CA THR A 42 15.42 -1.33 26.43
C THR A 42 14.77 -2.07 27.58
N SER A 43 13.51 -1.77 27.84
CA SER A 43 12.66 -2.46 28.78
C SER A 43 12.70 -3.94 28.42
N LYS A 44 13.54 -4.71 29.12
CA LYS A 44 13.44 -6.15 29.17
C LYS A 44 12.18 -6.47 29.96
N ALA A 45 11.06 -6.56 29.27
CA ALA A 45 9.95 -7.40 29.69
C ALA A 45 9.91 -8.59 28.73
N VAL A 46 10.43 -9.70 29.24
CA VAL A 46 10.03 -11.08 28.92
C VAL A 46 10.25 -11.54 27.48
N LEU A 47 11.43 -12.09 27.20
CA LEU A 47 11.59 -13.35 26.45
C LEU A 47 12.91 -13.98 26.91
N THR A 48 12.84 -14.72 28.03
CA THR A 48 13.80 -15.75 28.37
C THR A 48 13.66 -16.93 27.41
N ASP A 49 14.82 -17.49 27.04
CA ASP A 49 15.02 -18.77 26.35
C ASP A 49 14.49 -18.90 24.93
N ASN A 50 15.26 -18.37 23.99
CA ASN A 50 15.93 -19.19 22.98
C ASN A 50 17.01 -18.34 22.30
N VAL A 51 18.23 -18.40 22.83
CA VAL A 51 19.42 -18.00 22.09
C VAL A 51 19.60 -19.04 20.98
N VAL A 52 18.98 -18.80 19.83
CA VAL A 52 19.55 -19.29 18.58
C VAL A 52 20.73 -18.37 18.34
N VAL A 53 21.91 -18.89 18.63
CA VAL A 53 23.16 -18.34 18.13
C VAL A 53 22.99 -18.28 16.62
N THR A 54 22.75 -17.09 16.07
CA THR A 54 22.87 -16.88 14.64
C THR A 54 24.36 -16.97 14.35
N GLU A 55 24.82 -18.17 14.01
CA GLU A 55 26.07 -18.32 13.27
C GLU A 55 25.90 -17.47 12.01
N GLU A 56 26.84 -16.55 11.76
CA GLU A 56 26.89 -15.82 10.49
C GLU A 56 27.16 -16.84 9.39
N GLU A 57 26.08 -17.40 8.83
CA GLU A 57 26.15 -18.28 7.67
C GLU A 57 26.58 -17.40 6.48
N MET A 58 27.87 -17.47 6.16
CA MET A 58 28.46 -16.81 5.00
C MET A 58 27.68 -17.26 3.77
N ILE A 59 26.84 -16.38 3.21
CA ILE A 59 26.13 -16.66 1.97
C ILE A 59 27.16 -17.10 0.92
N PRO A 60 27.00 -18.28 0.28
CA PRO A 60 27.89 -18.66 -0.80
C PRO A 60 27.72 -17.61 -1.91
N ILE A 61 28.84 -17.09 -2.43
CA ILE A 61 28.82 -16.22 -3.60
C ILE A 61 28.16 -17.03 -4.72
N THR A 62 26.96 -16.63 -5.13
CA THR A 62 26.23 -17.23 -6.23
C THR A 62 27.04 -16.96 -7.50
N ARG A 63 27.90 -17.91 -7.89
CA ARG A 63 28.41 -17.95 -9.25
C ARG A 63 27.19 -18.20 -10.13
N GLN A 64 26.78 -17.21 -10.90
CA GLN A 64 25.87 -17.44 -12.01
C GLN A 64 26.55 -18.50 -12.88
N GLU A 65 26.04 -19.73 -12.84
CA GLU A 65 26.28 -20.65 -13.95
C GLU A 65 25.77 -19.92 -15.19
N GLU A 66 26.68 -19.68 -16.12
CA GLU A 66 26.33 -19.20 -17.44
C GLU A 66 25.45 -20.30 -18.06
N THR A 67 24.14 -20.15 -17.93
CA THR A 67 23.17 -20.99 -18.59
C THR A 67 23.44 -20.84 -20.08
N VAL A 68 24.12 -21.83 -20.65
CA VAL A 68 24.27 -21.95 -22.10
C VAL A 68 22.85 -21.87 -22.65
N ALA A 69 22.58 -20.80 -23.41
CA ALA A 69 21.27 -20.59 -23.99
C ALA A 69 20.85 -21.88 -24.71
N PRO A 70 19.62 -22.39 -24.49
CA PRO A 70 19.13 -23.53 -25.24
C PRO A 70 19.28 -23.22 -26.74
N PRO A 71 19.70 -24.20 -27.56
CA PRO A 71 19.86 -23.97 -29.00
C PRO A 71 18.55 -23.39 -29.54
N PRO A 72 18.61 -22.38 -30.42
CA PRO A 72 17.42 -21.72 -30.94
C PRO A 72 16.46 -22.77 -31.50
N PRO A 73 15.15 -22.68 -31.17
CA PRO A 73 14.17 -23.62 -31.67
C PRO A 73 14.24 -23.63 -33.19
N SER A 74 14.32 -24.83 -33.74
CA SER A 74 14.35 -25.04 -35.19
C SER A 74 13.17 -24.30 -35.82
N PRO A 75 13.34 -23.57 -36.94
CA PRO A 75 12.23 -22.86 -37.55
C PRO A 75 11.13 -23.86 -37.88
N VAL A 76 9.94 -23.63 -37.31
CA VAL A 76 8.74 -24.40 -37.60
C VAL A 76 8.49 -24.27 -39.10
N LYS A 77 8.58 -25.38 -39.84
CA LYS A 77 8.15 -25.41 -41.24
C LYS A 77 6.63 -25.32 -41.25
N VAL A 78 6.11 -24.12 -41.47
CA VAL A 78 4.70 -23.91 -41.76
C VAL A 78 4.44 -24.54 -43.13
N TYR A 79 3.58 -25.55 -43.20
CA TYR A 79 3.02 -26.03 -44.45
C TYR A 79 1.66 -25.36 -44.65
N ASP A 80 1.52 -24.62 -45.73
CA ASP A 80 0.23 -24.06 -46.15
C ASP A 80 -0.61 -25.18 -46.76
N VAL A 81 -1.66 -25.60 -46.07
CA VAL A 81 -2.72 -26.42 -46.66
C VAL A 81 -3.64 -25.48 -47.42
N ILE A 82 -3.48 -25.42 -48.73
CA ILE A 82 -4.40 -24.71 -49.62
C ILE A 82 -5.62 -25.62 -49.83
N THR A 83 -6.73 -25.31 -49.15
CA THR A 83 -8.03 -25.91 -49.47
C THR A 83 -8.57 -25.23 -50.71
N ILE A 84 -8.49 -25.90 -51.85
CA ILE A 84 -9.05 -25.44 -53.11
C ILE A 84 -10.55 -25.75 -53.06
N VAL A 85 -11.36 -24.72 -52.85
CA VAL A 85 -12.81 -24.79 -53.03
C VAL A 85 -13.10 -24.51 -54.50
N GLU A 86 -13.72 -25.45 -55.18
CA GLU A 86 -14.20 -25.29 -56.56
C GLU A 86 -15.36 -24.28 -56.60
N ASN A 87 -15.21 -23.23 -57.40
CA ASN A 87 -16.25 -22.25 -57.68
C ASN A 87 -17.14 -22.78 -58.82
N ASP A 88 -18.29 -23.34 -58.47
CA ASP A 88 -19.41 -23.57 -59.40
C ASP A 88 -20.70 -23.13 -58.71
N ILE A 89 -20.98 -21.83 -58.78
CA ILE A 89 -22.32 -21.27 -58.53
C ILE A 89 -22.54 -20.19 -59.59
N ASP A 90 -23.38 -20.51 -60.58
CA ASP A 90 -23.98 -19.55 -61.50
C ASP A 90 -24.87 -18.57 -60.71
N ILE A 91 -24.51 -17.29 -60.73
CA ILE A 91 -25.32 -16.22 -60.15
C ILE A 91 -26.09 -15.59 -61.31
N GLU A 92 -27.40 -15.86 -61.39
CA GLU A 92 -28.30 -15.14 -62.28
C GLU A 92 -28.52 -13.72 -61.74
N GLU A 93 -28.07 -12.72 -62.51
CA GLU A 93 -28.32 -11.30 -62.26
C GLU A 93 -29.79 -10.95 -62.54
N GLU A 94 -30.56 -10.63 -61.51
CA GLU A 94 -31.73 -9.74 -61.65
C GLU A 94 -31.79 -8.82 -60.41
N LEU A 95 -31.28 -7.60 -60.58
CA LEU A 95 -31.33 -6.52 -59.61
C LEU A 95 -32.63 -5.73 -59.86
N GLU A 96 -33.69 -6.01 -59.11
CA GLU A 96 -34.85 -5.12 -59.01
C GLU A 96 -34.50 -3.94 -58.09
N ILE A 97 -34.23 -2.79 -58.71
CA ILE A 97 -34.13 -1.51 -58.01
C ILE A 97 -35.55 -1.02 -57.64
N MET A 98 -35.89 -1.11 -56.35
CA MET A 98 -37.05 -0.41 -55.79
C MET A 98 -36.71 1.07 -55.57
N ASP A 99 -37.41 1.94 -56.29
CA ASP A 99 -37.39 3.39 -56.04
C ASP A 99 -37.99 3.69 -54.64
N THR A 100 -37.17 4.20 -53.72
CA THR A 100 -37.66 4.87 -52.51
C THR A 100 -37.73 6.37 -52.80
N GLU A 101 -38.85 6.80 -53.36
CA GLU A 101 -39.30 8.18 -53.23
C GLU A 101 -40.20 8.28 -51.99
N THR A 102 -39.67 8.84 -50.90
CA THR A 102 -40.46 9.20 -49.72
C THR A 102 -40.81 10.69 -49.78
N SER A 103 -42.10 10.99 -49.76
CA SER A 103 -42.67 12.34 -49.73
C SER A 103 -42.48 13.02 -48.37
N GLU A 104 -42.21 14.33 -48.38
CA GLU A 104 -41.82 15.18 -47.23
C GLU A 104 -42.87 15.42 -46.12
N ASP A 105 -43.92 14.60 -45.98
CA ASP A 105 -45.03 14.86 -45.03
C ASP A 105 -45.36 13.68 -44.09
N GLU A 106 -44.35 12.98 -43.56
CA GLU A 106 -44.56 12.02 -42.46
C GLU A 106 -43.85 12.48 -41.17
N MET A 107 -44.67 12.92 -40.21
CA MET A 107 -44.24 13.28 -38.86
C MET A 107 -43.79 12.02 -38.11
N VAL A 108 -42.49 11.95 -37.80
CA VAL A 108 -41.94 10.95 -36.89
C VAL A 108 -42.18 11.41 -35.45
N GLU A 109 -43.09 10.73 -34.72
CA GLU A 109 -43.22 10.88 -33.28
C GLU A 109 -41.98 10.30 -32.59
N VAL A 110 -41.17 11.19 -31.99
CA VAL A 110 -40.05 10.80 -31.13
C VAL A 110 -40.62 10.39 -29.78
N VAL A 111 -40.77 9.08 -29.58
CA VAL A 111 -40.92 8.50 -28.25
C VAL A 111 -39.57 8.62 -27.56
N GLU A 112 -39.47 9.52 -26.57
CA GLU A 112 -38.35 9.57 -25.62
C GLU A 112 -38.42 8.33 -24.72
N ASP A 113 -37.88 7.21 -25.21
CA ASP A 113 -37.57 6.06 -24.37
C ASP A 113 -36.27 6.38 -23.62
N LEU A 114 -36.41 7.01 -22.44
CA LEU A 114 -35.34 7.24 -21.48
C LEU A 114 -34.96 5.92 -20.80
N ASN A 115 -34.45 4.98 -21.59
CA ASN A 115 -33.71 3.85 -21.07
C ASN A 115 -32.22 4.18 -21.17
N MET A 116 -31.75 5.04 -20.25
CA MET A 116 -30.32 5.19 -19.99
C MET A 116 -29.84 3.88 -19.38
N GLU A 117 -29.53 2.90 -20.22
CA GLU A 117 -28.60 1.85 -19.86
C GLU A 117 -27.29 2.57 -19.50
N MET A 118 -27.01 2.61 -18.19
CA MET A 118 -25.69 2.97 -17.70
C MET A 118 -24.72 1.99 -18.36
N GLU A 119 -24.05 2.44 -19.42
CA GLU A 119 -22.80 1.82 -19.85
C GLU A 119 -21.91 1.81 -18.61
N GLU A 120 -21.63 0.61 -18.09
CA GLU A 120 -20.55 0.41 -17.14
C GLU A 120 -19.29 0.91 -17.86
N GLU A 121 -18.86 2.13 -17.53
CA GLU A 121 -17.57 2.64 -17.96
C GLU A 121 -16.54 1.57 -17.60
N GLU A 122 -15.98 0.92 -18.63
CA GLU A 122 -14.85 0.02 -18.48
C GLU A 122 -13.84 0.73 -17.58
N ILE A 123 -13.55 0.10 -16.44
CA ILE A 123 -12.64 0.62 -15.44
C ILE A 123 -11.30 0.81 -16.13
N SER A 124 -11.07 2.02 -16.63
CA SER A 124 -9.78 2.54 -17.04
C SER A 124 -8.78 2.05 -15.99
N GLU A 125 -7.79 1.28 -16.43
CA GLU A 125 -6.75 0.68 -15.59
C GLU A 125 -5.88 1.78 -14.96
N ALA A 126 -6.47 2.59 -14.10
CA ALA A 126 -5.77 3.61 -13.36
C ALA A 126 -4.73 2.89 -12.48
N PRO A 127 -3.45 3.28 -12.58
CA PRO A 127 -2.39 2.59 -11.86
C PRO A 127 -2.68 2.62 -10.35
N ILE A 128 -2.53 1.46 -9.71
CA ILE A 128 -2.62 1.34 -8.26
C ILE A 128 -1.31 1.82 -7.67
N PHE A 129 -1.37 2.92 -6.91
CA PHE A 129 -0.20 3.47 -6.24
C PHE A 129 0.02 2.77 -4.90
N MET A 130 1.28 2.51 -4.54
CA MET A 130 1.65 2.00 -3.21
C MET A 130 2.03 3.12 -2.25
N VAL A 131 2.56 4.22 -2.79
CA VAL A 131 2.96 5.41 -2.03
C VAL A 131 2.46 6.63 -2.79
N VAL A 132 1.82 7.53 -2.05
CA VAL A 132 1.24 8.77 -2.56
C VAL A 132 1.63 9.93 -1.66
N GLU A 133 1.48 11.16 -2.15
CA GLU A 133 1.73 12.39 -1.39
C GLU A 133 0.82 12.49 -0.15
N GLU A 134 -0.49 12.24 -0.32
CA GLU A 134 -1.46 12.16 0.78
C GLU A 134 -2.02 10.75 0.90
N MET A 135 -1.66 10.04 1.98
CA MET A 135 -2.16 8.70 2.26
C MET A 135 -3.65 8.69 2.64
N PRO A 136 -4.40 7.63 2.30
CA PRO A 136 -5.76 7.43 2.78
C PRO A 136 -5.84 7.46 4.31
N ILE A 137 -6.84 8.15 4.84
CA ILE A 137 -7.12 8.23 6.29
C ILE A 137 -8.38 7.42 6.57
N PHE A 138 -8.31 6.45 7.48
CA PHE A 138 -9.48 5.69 7.92
C PHE A 138 -10.41 6.58 8.73
N ARG A 139 -11.74 6.51 8.48
CA ARG A 139 -12.77 7.27 9.20
C ARG A 139 -12.46 8.77 9.29
N PRO A 140 -12.48 9.50 8.16
CA PRO A 140 -12.19 10.93 8.14
C PRO A 140 -13.21 11.78 8.92
N ASP A 141 -14.33 11.20 9.34
CA ASP A 141 -15.31 11.81 10.23
C ASP A 141 -14.82 11.97 11.68
N ILE A 142 -13.86 11.14 12.11
CA ILE A 142 -13.31 11.16 13.47
C ILE A 142 -11.78 11.41 13.47
N CYS A 143 -11.07 10.93 12.45
CA CYS A 143 -9.62 11.01 12.38
C CYS A 143 -9.17 12.15 11.45
N SER A 144 -8.24 12.98 11.92
CA SER A 144 -7.69 14.09 11.13
C SER A 144 -6.29 13.78 10.57
N THR A 145 -5.55 12.89 11.22
CA THR A 145 -4.19 12.51 10.82
C THR A 145 -4.10 11.04 10.43
N THR A 146 -3.09 10.70 9.61
CA THR A 146 -2.85 9.30 9.20
C THR A 146 -2.53 8.40 10.39
N GLU A 147 -1.79 8.88 11.38
CA GLU A 147 -1.45 8.13 12.59
C GLU A 147 -2.69 7.80 13.44
N GLU A 148 -3.61 8.76 13.56
CA GLU A 148 -4.90 8.53 14.22
C GLU A 148 -5.75 7.53 13.46
N GLY A 149 -5.85 7.68 12.13
CA GLY A 149 -6.58 6.75 11.28
C GLY A 149 -6.06 5.32 11.40
N GLN A 150 -4.73 5.13 11.41
CA GLN A 150 -4.13 3.80 11.57
C GLN A 150 -4.46 3.19 12.94
N ARG A 151 -4.42 3.99 14.01
CA ARG A 151 -4.75 3.52 15.37
C ARG A 151 -6.22 3.13 15.49
N GLU A 152 -7.11 3.96 14.96
CA GLU A 152 -8.55 3.70 14.99
C GLU A 152 -8.91 2.51 14.10
N LEU A 153 -8.22 2.32 12.98
CA LEU A 153 -8.35 1.13 12.14
C LEU A 153 -8.00 -0.14 12.91
N MET A 154 -6.85 -0.18 13.59
CA MET A 154 -6.48 -1.36 14.38
C MET A 154 -7.46 -1.62 15.51
N LYS A 155 -7.94 -0.56 16.17
CA LYS A 155 -8.95 -0.66 17.23
C LYS A 155 -10.28 -1.20 16.69
N TYR A 156 -10.75 -0.67 15.56
CA TYR A 156 -11.97 -1.13 14.90
C TYR A 156 -11.85 -2.62 14.53
N ILE A 157 -10.76 -3.01 13.88
CA ILE A 157 -10.50 -4.41 13.52
C ILE A 157 -10.52 -5.28 14.77
N SER A 158 -9.78 -4.91 15.83
CA SER A 158 -9.72 -5.70 17.07
C SER A 158 -11.08 -5.84 17.78
N THR A 159 -12.01 -4.91 17.56
CA THR A 159 -13.36 -4.94 18.14
C THR A 159 -14.34 -5.72 17.27
N ALA A 160 -14.17 -5.65 15.95
CA ALA A 160 -15.02 -6.29 14.96
C ALA A 160 -14.67 -7.77 14.71
N ILE A 161 -13.47 -8.19 15.10
CA ILE A 161 -12.95 -9.54 14.90
C ILE A 161 -13.60 -10.55 15.85
N ARG A 162 -14.00 -11.70 15.31
CA ARG A 162 -14.54 -12.82 16.08
C ARG A 162 -13.66 -14.03 15.86
N TYR A 163 -13.08 -14.55 16.94
CA TYR A 163 -12.20 -15.71 16.85
C TYR A 163 -13.02 -16.96 16.44
N PRO A 164 -12.70 -17.63 15.32
CA PRO A 164 -13.35 -18.88 14.93
C PRO A 164 -13.14 -19.98 15.96
N ILE A 165 -14.19 -20.74 16.26
CA ILE A 165 -14.17 -21.77 17.32
C ILE A 165 -13.12 -22.85 17.01
N ILE A 166 -13.04 -23.30 15.76
CA ILE A 166 -12.13 -24.38 15.35
C ILE A 166 -10.66 -23.89 15.47
N ALA A 167 -10.34 -22.66 15.05
CA ALA A 167 -9.02 -22.07 15.30
C ALA A 167 -8.70 -21.95 16.81
N ALA A 168 -9.70 -21.65 17.66
CA ALA A 168 -9.53 -21.54 19.10
C ALA A 168 -9.29 -22.89 19.79
N GLU A 169 -10.06 -23.92 19.43
CA GLU A 169 -9.91 -25.28 19.95
C GLU A 169 -8.54 -25.88 19.60
N ASN A 170 -8.01 -25.55 18.43
CA ASN A 170 -6.69 -25.99 17.97
C ASN A 170 -5.53 -25.12 18.48
N GLY A 171 -5.79 -24.08 19.27
CA GLY A 171 -4.74 -23.21 19.81
C GLY A 171 -3.99 -22.39 18.76
N ILE A 172 -4.56 -22.21 17.56
CA ILE A 172 -3.86 -21.63 16.40
C ILE A 172 -3.86 -20.12 16.53
N GLN A 173 -2.69 -19.50 16.72
CA GLN A 173 -2.51 -18.05 16.79
C GLN A 173 -1.57 -17.56 15.69
N GLY A 174 -1.64 -16.27 15.37
CA GLY A 174 -0.69 -15.68 14.42
C GLY A 174 -1.10 -14.32 13.89
N ARG A 175 -0.34 -13.85 12.90
CA ARG A 175 -0.58 -12.57 12.22
C ARG A 175 -0.94 -12.82 10.77
N VAL A 176 -2.15 -12.41 10.39
CA VAL A 176 -2.64 -12.43 9.01
C VAL A 176 -2.36 -11.07 8.38
N TYR A 177 -1.78 -11.06 7.18
CA TYR A 177 -1.55 -9.83 6.42
C TYR A 177 -2.57 -9.74 5.30
N VAL A 178 -3.37 -8.69 5.35
CA VAL A 178 -4.39 -8.40 4.33
C VAL A 178 -3.96 -7.17 3.55
N THR A 179 -4.07 -7.24 2.23
CA THR A 179 -3.89 -6.12 1.30
C THR A 179 -5.21 -5.77 0.66
N PHE A 180 -5.49 -4.50 0.50
CA PHE A 180 -6.68 -4.02 -0.19
C PHE A 180 -6.39 -2.70 -0.92
N VAL A 181 -7.29 -2.31 -1.81
CA VAL A 181 -7.18 -1.08 -2.60
C VAL A 181 -8.26 -0.11 -2.18
N VAL A 182 -7.86 1.07 -1.73
CA VAL A 182 -8.78 2.19 -1.47
C VAL A 182 -9.04 2.92 -2.78
N SER A 183 -10.30 3.00 -3.18
CA SER A 183 -10.73 3.70 -4.39
C SER A 183 -10.69 5.23 -4.21
N PRO A 184 -10.72 6.02 -5.30
CA PRO A 184 -10.85 7.48 -5.24
C PRO A 184 -12.12 7.97 -4.50
N GLN A 185 -13.11 7.10 -4.32
CA GLN A 185 -14.34 7.35 -3.58
C GLN A 185 -14.25 6.96 -2.10
N GLY A 186 -13.09 6.45 -1.66
CA GLY A 186 -12.85 6.01 -0.29
C GLY A 186 -13.42 4.63 0.04
N THR A 187 -13.81 3.85 -0.97
CA THR A 187 -14.34 2.49 -0.78
C THR A 187 -13.21 1.48 -0.84
N VAL A 188 -13.28 0.42 -0.03
CA VAL A 188 -12.34 -0.69 -0.05
C VAL A 188 -12.71 -1.65 -1.19
N THR A 189 -11.75 -2.01 -2.03
CA THR A 189 -11.89 -2.91 -3.18
C THR A 189 -10.66 -3.83 -3.27
N ASN A 190 -10.73 -4.94 -4.03
CA ASN A 190 -9.62 -5.88 -4.21
C ASN A 190 -8.97 -6.32 -2.88
N VAL A 191 -9.77 -6.89 -1.99
CA VAL A 191 -9.27 -7.43 -0.72
C VAL A 191 -8.63 -8.79 -0.96
N GLU A 192 -7.34 -8.92 -0.62
CA GLU A 192 -6.52 -10.11 -0.85
C GLU A 192 -5.69 -10.41 0.41
N ILE A 193 -5.49 -11.69 0.71
CA ILE A 193 -4.59 -12.11 1.81
C ILE A 193 -3.20 -12.31 1.23
N THR A 194 -2.23 -11.51 1.67
CA THR A 194 -0.82 -11.65 1.26
C THR A 194 -0.11 -12.75 2.06
N ARG A 195 -0.47 -12.88 3.34
CA ARG A 195 0.10 -13.90 4.23
C ARG A 195 -0.96 -14.37 5.21
N GLY A 196 -1.48 -15.56 4.93
CA GLY A 196 -2.42 -16.25 5.81
C GLY A 196 -1.73 -17.02 6.92
N VAL A 197 -2.52 -17.44 7.90
CA VAL A 197 -2.07 -18.36 8.98
C VAL A 197 -2.90 -19.63 8.94
N PHE A 198 -4.22 -19.48 8.92
CA PHE A 198 -5.16 -20.59 8.95
C PHE A 198 -6.43 -20.17 8.19
N PRO A 199 -7.03 -21.03 7.34
CA PRO A 199 -8.12 -20.64 6.45
C PRO A 199 -9.30 -19.94 7.12
N GLU A 200 -9.66 -20.33 8.34
CA GLU A 200 -10.77 -19.68 9.05
C GLU A 200 -10.42 -18.32 9.64
N LEU A 201 -9.16 -18.14 10.08
CA LEU A 201 -8.68 -16.82 10.54
C LEU A 201 -8.60 -15.86 9.35
N ASP A 202 -8.18 -16.39 8.21
CA ASP A 202 -8.09 -15.71 6.94
C ASP A 202 -9.49 -15.28 6.44
N GLU A 203 -10.49 -16.16 6.51
CA GLU A 203 -11.89 -15.85 6.16
C GLU A 203 -12.48 -14.75 7.06
N GLU A 204 -12.27 -14.85 8.38
CA GLU A 204 -12.73 -13.81 9.31
C GLU A 204 -12.00 -12.47 9.06
N ALA A 205 -10.71 -12.50 8.76
CA ALA A 205 -9.95 -11.31 8.40
C ALA A 205 -10.54 -10.65 7.14
N LEU A 206 -10.85 -11.43 6.09
CA LEU A 206 -11.50 -10.93 4.88
C LEU A 206 -12.87 -10.30 5.19
N ARG A 207 -13.68 -10.94 6.04
CA ARG A 207 -15.00 -10.40 6.44
C ARG A 207 -14.85 -9.03 7.09
N VAL A 208 -13.92 -8.87 8.04
CA VAL A 208 -13.71 -7.61 8.76
C VAL A 208 -13.18 -6.52 7.82
N VAL A 209 -12.26 -6.86 6.90
CA VAL A 209 -11.71 -5.87 5.95
C VAL A 209 -12.76 -5.42 4.92
N ASN A 210 -13.65 -6.31 4.48
CA ASN A 210 -14.76 -5.94 3.60
C ASN A 210 -15.82 -5.06 4.29
N ASP A 211 -16.00 -5.23 5.60
CA ASP A 211 -16.94 -4.43 6.41
C ASP A 211 -16.35 -3.09 6.87
N LEU A 212 -15.15 -2.73 6.41
CA LEU A 212 -14.52 -1.49 6.83
C LEU A 212 -15.33 -0.27 6.38
N PRO A 213 -15.50 0.72 7.29
CA PRO A 213 -16.03 2.02 6.94
C PRO A 213 -15.22 2.74 5.86
N ARG A 214 -15.82 3.78 5.27
CA ARG A 214 -15.20 4.60 4.22
C ARG A 214 -13.91 5.25 4.71
N PHE A 215 -12.93 5.29 3.81
CA PHE A 215 -11.67 5.99 3.94
C PHE A 215 -11.73 7.36 3.27
N SER A 216 -10.84 8.26 3.65
CA SER A 216 -10.46 9.40 2.80
C SER A 216 -9.67 8.89 1.60
N PRO A 217 -9.90 9.40 0.38
CA PRO A 217 -9.11 8.99 -0.78
C PRO A 217 -7.67 9.46 -0.64
N GLY A 218 -6.74 8.63 -1.13
CA GLY A 218 -5.36 9.05 -1.30
C GLY A 218 -5.26 10.06 -2.43
N LYS A 219 -4.39 11.06 -2.30
CA LYS A 219 -4.17 12.06 -3.36
C LYS A 219 -2.74 12.04 -3.86
N GLN A 220 -2.61 12.16 -5.18
CA GLN A 220 -1.35 12.33 -5.87
C GLN A 220 -1.47 13.53 -6.80
N ARG A 221 -0.59 14.54 -6.64
CA ARG A 221 -0.67 15.80 -7.41
C ARG A 221 -2.05 16.47 -7.29
N GLY A 222 -2.65 16.41 -6.10
CA GLY A 222 -3.99 16.94 -5.83
C GLY A 222 -5.16 16.16 -6.45
N LYS A 223 -4.92 15.06 -7.18
CA LYS A 223 -5.98 14.21 -7.73
C LYS A 223 -6.20 12.97 -6.87
N PRO A 224 -7.45 12.55 -6.61
CA PRO A 224 -7.73 11.32 -5.88
C PRO A 224 -7.33 10.11 -6.74
N VAL A 225 -6.60 9.16 -6.15
CA VAL A 225 -6.05 7.99 -6.84
C VAL A 225 -6.32 6.71 -6.06
N ARG A 226 -6.22 5.57 -6.75
CA ARG A 226 -6.29 4.24 -6.14
C ARG A 226 -5.01 3.96 -5.37
N VAL A 227 -5.13 3.63 -4.09
CA VAL A 227 -3.98 3.35 -3.22
C VAL A 227 -4.08 1.93 -2.65
N ARG A 228 -3.03 1.14 -2.83
CA ARG A 228 -2.88 -0.16 -2.17
C ARG A 228 -2.46 0.06 -0.72
N TYR A 229 -3.18 -0.57 0.19
CA TYR A 229 -2.95 -0.52 1.62
C TYR A 229 -2.76 -1.93 2.18
N SER A 230 -1.91 -2.09 3.19
CA SER A 230 -1.69 -3.38 3.85
C SER A 230 -1.87 -3.23 5.36
N VAL A 231 -2.61 -4.17 5.95
CA VAL A 231 -2.90 -4.21 7.37
C VAL A 231 -2.50 -5.57 7.95
N PRO A 232 -1.66 -5.58 8.99
CA PRO A 232 -1.44 -6.77 9.81
C PRO A 232 -2.56 -6.91 10.86
N ILE A 233 -3.19 -8.08 10.90
CA ILE A 233 -4.22 -8.44 11.88
C ILE A 233 -3.65 -9.52 12.79
N ASN A 234 -3.59 -9.25 14.10
CA ASN A 234 -3.08 -10.18 15.10
C ASN A 234 -4.23 -10.98 15.72
N PHE A 235 -4.19 -12.29 15.57
CA PHE A 235 -5.05 -13.24 16.27
C PHE A 235 -4.29 -13.81 17.46
N VAL A 236 -4.74 -13.47 18.67
CA VAL A 236 -4.19 -13.95 19.94
C VAL A 236 -5.34 -14.51 20.76
N LEU A 237 -5.17 -15.72 21.32
CA LEU A 237 -6.17 -16.27 22.23
C LEU A 237 -6.10 -15.51 23.55
N GLN A 238 -7.28 -15.11 24.04
CA GLN A 238 -7.43 -14.47 25.35
C GLN A 238 -7.37 -15.48 26.48
#